data_AF-A0A537CIL1-F1
#
_entry.id   AF-A0A537CIL1-F1
#
_cell.length_a   1.000
_cell.length_b   1.000
_cell.length_c   1.000
_cell.angle_alpha   90.00
_cell.angle_beta   90.00
_cell.angle_gamma   90.00
#
_symmetry.space_group_name_H-M   'P 1'
#
loop_
_entity.id
_entity.type
_entity.pdbx_description
1 polymer ?
#
loop_
_entity_poly.entity_id
_entity_poly.type
_entity_poly.pdbx_seq_one_letter_code
_entity_poly.pdbx_strand_id
1 'polypeptide(L)'
;MHPDVAWAVWSGERARRVESVVDGFLPPATEPPQRLHEAMRYAVLGGGKRVRALLAYAAGELTSADPAVVDRAAAAVELIHAYSLIHDDLPCMDDDVLRRGKPTCHIAFGEATALLAGDALQSCAFEALAAAPLRDRGQAVLLLAQAVGSRGMAGGQEIDLAAAGQSLDLAELE
;
A
#
# COMPACT_ATOMS: atom_id res chain seq x y z
N MET A 1 13.08 -29.77 -2.95
CA MET A 1 13.52 -28.41 -2.53
C MET A 1 13.14 -28.24 -1.07
N HIS A 2 14.04 -27.75 -0.21
CA HIS A 2 13.70 -27.51 1.21
C HIS A 2 12.58 -26.45 1.29
N PRO A 3 11.58 -26.59 2.18
CA PRO A 3 10.44 -25.66 2.25
C PRO A 3 10.86 -24.18 2.37
N ASP A 4 11.89 -23.91 3.18
CA ASP A 4 12.40 -22.55 3.36
C ASP A 4 13.02 -21.96 2.09
N VAL A 5 13.69 -22.79 1.29
CA VAL A 5 14.26 -22.37 0.01
C VAL A 5 13.14 -22.12 -1.00
N ALA A 6 12.08 -22.94 -0.98
CA ALA A 6 10.91 -22.74 -1.84
C ALA A 6 10.18 -21.44 -1.50
N TRP A 7 10.00 -21.13 -0.22
CA TRP A 7 9.43 -19.86 0.23
C TRP A 7 10.28 -18.65 -0.17
N ALA A 8 11.60 -18.71 0.06
CA ALA A 8 12.49 -17.59 -0.25
C ALA A 8 12.50 -17.27 -1.75
N VAL A 9 12.50 -18.30 -2.61
CA VAL A 9 12.43 -18.14 -4.06
C VAL A 9 11.08 -17.56 -4.47
N TRP A 10 9.98 -18.17 -4.02
CA TRP A 10 8.64 -17.74 -4.37
C TRP A 10 8.36 -16.29 -3.93
N SER A 11 8.66 -15.95 -2.68
CA SER A 11 8.44 -14.60 -2.14
C SER A 11 9.30 -13.56 -2.85
N GLY A 12 10.56 -13.88 -3.16
CA GLY A 12 11.44 -12.99 -3.94
C GLY A 12 10.99 -12.77 -5.39
N GLU A 13 10.41 -13.78 -6.04
CA GLU A 13 9.83 -13.64 -7.38
C GLU A 13 8.56 -12.80 -7.36
N ARG A 14 7.65 -13.07 -6.42
CA ARG A 14 6.39 -12.33 -6.29
C ARG A 14 6.61 -10.88 -5.86
N ALA A 15 7.59 -10.61 -4.99
CA ALA A 15 7.98 -9.25 -4.63
C ALA A 15 8.51 -8.46 -5.85
N ARG A 16 9.36 -9.07 -6.69
CA ARG A 16 9.83 -8.43 -7.93
C ARG A 16 8.69 -8.21 -8.93
N ARG A 17 7.75 -9.15 -9.03
CA ARG A 17 6.57 -9.04 -9.90
C ARG A 17 5.73 -7.83 -9.49
N VAL A 18 5.35 -7.71 -8.21
CA VAL A 18 4.51 -6.57 -7.80
C VAL A 18 5.24 -5.24 -7.96
N GLU A 19 6.55 -5.18 -7.76
CA GLU A 19 7.34 -3.97 -8.01
C GLU A 19 7.16 -3.49 -9.46
N SER A 20 7.30 -4.40 -10.43
CA SER A 20 7.11 -4.10 -11.85
C SER A 20 5.67 -3.76 -12.20
N VAL A 21 4.70 -4.44 -11.58
CA VAL A 21 3.27 -4.19 -11.82
C VAL A 21 2.90 -2.80 -11.32
N VAL A 22 3.29 -2.45 -10.10
CA VAL A 22 3.02 -1.15 -9.49
C VAL A 22 3.73 -0.03 -10.23
N ASP A 23 4.98 -0.24 -10.65
CA ASP A 23 5.69 0.69 -11.52
C ASP A 23 4.89 1.01 -12.80
N GLY A 24 4.26 0.00 -13.42
CA GLY A 24 3.40 0.19 -14.59
C GLY A 24 2.05 0.88 -14.31
N PHE A 25 1.58 0.93 -13.06
CA PHE A 25 0.37 1.65 -12.67
C PHE A 25 0.61 3.12 -12.34
N LEU A 26 1.84 3.48 -11.96
CA LEU A 26 2.16 4.85 -11.57
C LEU A 26 2.45 5.70 -12.80
N PRO A 27 1.91 6.94 -12.87
CA PRO A 27 2.26 7.88 -13.91
C PRO A 27 3.78 8.07 -14.03
N PRO A 28 4.32 8.28 -15.24
CA PRO A 28 5.75 8.55 -15.40
C PRO A 28 6.17 9.82 -14.65
N ALA A 29 7.34 9.79 -14.00
CA ALA A 29 7.91 10.95 -13.33
C ALA A 29 8.18 12.13 -14.29
N THR A 30 8.28 11.86 -15.59
CA THR A 30 8.50 12.87 -16.63
C THR A 30 7.25 13.67 -17.01
N GLU A 31 6.06 13.22 -16.60
CA GLU A 31 4.79 13.84 -16.96
C GLU A 31 4.30 14.81 -15.85
N PRO A 32 3.72 15.98 -16.19
CA PRO A 32 3.11 16.86 -15.20
C PRO A 32 1.92 16.20 -14.46
N PRO A 33 1.75 16.44 -13.14
CA PRO A 33 2.64 17.17 -12.22
C PRO A 33 3.84 16.33 -11.76
N GLN A 34 5.03 16.60 -12.30
CA GLN A 34 6.24 15.78 -12.14
C GLN A 34 6.62 15.54 -10.68
N ARG A 35 6.66 16.59 -9.86
CA ARG A 35 7.03 16.49 -8.44
C ARG A 35 6.11 15.55 -7.65
N LEU A 36 4.81 15.53 -7.97
CA LEU A 36 3.86 14.62 -7.33
C LEU A 36 4.11 13.18 -7.76
N HIS A 37 4.28 12.94 -9.07
CA HIS A 37 4.58 11.61 -9.59
C HIS A 37 5.90 11.05 -9.05
N GLU A 38 6.92 11.91 -8.91
CA GLU A 38 8.19 11.55 -8.24
C GLU A 38 7.97 11.13 -6.79
N ALA A 39 7.18 11.88 -6.02
CA ALA A 39 6.89 11.56 -4.62
C ALA A 39 6.08 10.26 -4.47
N MET A 40 5.06 10.05 -5.31
CA MET A 40 4.29 8.80 -5.35
C MET A 40 5.21 7.60 -5.62
N ARG A 41 6.08 7.72 -6.62
CA ARG A 41 7.03 6.67 -6.99
C ARG A 41 8.07 6.44 -5.92
N TYR A 42 8.57 7.49 -5.28
CA TYR A 42 9.52 7.41 -4.17
C TYR A 42 8.98 6.61 -2.99
N ALA A 43 7.71 6.82 -2.63
CA ALA A 43 7.10 6.15 -1.47
C ALA A 43 6.78 4.68 -1.74
N VAL A 44 6.39 4.35 -2.97
CA VAL A 44 5.90 3.02 -3.31
C VAL A 44 7.03 2.10 -3.77
N LEU A 45 7.98 2.62 -4.57
CA LEU A 45 9.05 1.84 -5.19
C LEU A 45 10.33 1.86 -4.34
N GLY A 46 11.22 0.92 -4.62
CA GLY A 46 12.50 0.81 -3.89
C GLY A 46 12.44 -0.13 -2.70
N GLY A 47 11.50 -1.08 -2.74
CA GLY A 47 11.50 -2.28 -1.92
C GLY A 47 10.59 -2.26 -0.69
N GLY A 48 10.72 -3.32 0.10
CA GLY A 48 9.85 -3.65 1.21
C GLY A 48 9.58 -5.14 1.26
N LYS A 49 8.94 -5.59 2.33
CA LYS A 49 8.61 -7.02 2.48
C LYS A 49 7.47 -7.47 1.54
N ARG A 50 6.70 -6.51 0.99
CA ARG A 50 5.57 -6.74 0.08
C ARG A 50 4.54 -7.76 0.59
N VAL A 51 4.37 -7.86 1.92
CA VAL A 51 3.60 -8.94 2.56
C VAL A 51 2.15 -8.96 2.08
N ARG A 52 1.54 -7.79 1.85
CA ARG A 52 0.15 -7.68 1.39
C ARG A 52 0.01 -8.21 -0.04
N ALA A 53 0.95 -7.85 -0.93
CA ALA A 53 1.02 -8.44 -2.26
C ALA A 53 1.28 -9.96 -2.24
N LEU A 54 2.17 -10.44 -1.37
CA LEU A 54 2.42 -11.88 -1.22
C LEU A 54 1.14 -12.63 -0.82
N LEU A 55 0.35 -12.09 0.11
CA LEU A 55 -0.94 -12.68 0.48
C LEU A 55 -1.93 -12.72 -0.70
N ALA A 56 -2.00 -11.65 -1.49
CA ALA A 56 -2.83 -11.62 -2.70
C ALA A 56 -2.38 -12.68 -3.72
N TYR A 57 -1.08 -12.82 -3.96
CA TYR A 57 -0.55 -13.86 -4.84
C TYR A 57 -0.82 -15.28 -4.35
N ALA A 58 -0.60 -15.54 -3.05
CA ALA A 58 -0.89 -16.85 -2.46
C ALA A 58 -2.37 -17.21 -2.59
N ALA A 59 -3.28 -16.25 -2.35
CA ALA A 59 -4.72 -16.45 -2.53
C ALA A 59 -5.08 -16.72 -4.00
N GLY A 60 -4.46 -15.99 -4.93
CA GLY A 60 -4.64 -16.20 -6.36
C GLY A 60 -4.19 -17.58 -6.83
N GLU A 61 -3.03 -18.04 -6.36
CA GLU A 61 -2.51 -19.38 -6.67
C GLU A 61 -3.39 -20.48 -6.07
N LEU A 62 -3.82 -20.33 -4.81
CA LEU A 62 -4.71 -21.27 -4.14
C LEU A 62 -6.05 -21.44 -4.87
N THR A 63 -6.56 -20.37 -5.47
CA THR A 63 -7.84 -20.34 -6.18
C THR A 63 -7.70 -20.53 -7.69
N SER A 64 -6.47 -20.66 -8.20
CA SER A 64 -6.19 -20.65 -9.65
C SER A 64 -6.79 -19.44 -10.38
N ALA A 65 -6.78 -18.27 -9.72
CA ALA A 65 -7.30 -17.03 -10.29
C ALA A 65 -6.43 -16.53 -11.45
N ASP A 66 -7.04 -15.75 -12.35
CA ASP A 66 -6.32 -15.09 -13.45
C ASP A 66 -5.18 -14.20 -12.90
N PRO A 67 -3.92 -14.44 -13.28
CA PRO A 67 -2.79 -13.63 -12.83
C PRO A 67 -2.96 -12.13 -13.07
N ALA A 68 -3.67 -11.71 -14.14
CA ALA A 68 -3.92 -10.29 -14.42
C ALA A 68 -4.87 -9.64 -13.41
N VAL A 69 -5.81 -10.42 -12.85
CA VAL A 69 -6.66 -9.99 -11.73
C VAL A 69 -5.82 -9.86 -10.45
N VAL A 70 -5.00 -10.87 -10.17
CA VAL A 70 -4.20 -10.93 -8.95
C VAL A 70 -3.15 -9.82 -8.92
N ASP A 71 -2.52 -9.52 -10.04
CA ASP A 71 -1.57 -8.40 -10.16
C ASP A 71 -2.21 -7.06 -9.79
N ARG A 72 -3.45 -6.82 -10.22
CA ARG A 72 -4.20 -5.60 -9.88
C ARG A 72 -4.60 -5.55 -8.41
N ALA A 73 -5.02 -6.67 -7.84
CA ALA A 73 -5.33 -6.75 -6.42
C ALA A 73 -4.07 -6.53 -5.56
N ALA A 74 -2.95 -7.17 -5.92
CA ALA A 74 -1.66 -7.02 -5.26
C ALA A 74 -1.15 -5.58 -5.33
N ALA A 75 -1.26 -4.94 -6.50
CA ALA A 75 -0.90 -3.53 -6.67
C ALA A 75 -1.77 -2.62 -5.82
N ALA A 76 -3.10 -2.82 -5.85
CA ALA A 76 -4.02 -1.99 -5.07
C ALA A 76 -3.71 -2.02 -3.57
N VAL A 77 -3.50 -3.21 -2.97
CA VAL A 77 -3.19 -3.30 -1.53
C VAL A 77 -1.81 -2.74 -1.16
N GLU A 78 -0.83 -2.77 -2.08
CA GLU A 78 0.48 -2.13 -1.84
C GLU A 78 0.42 -0.61 -2.02
N LEU A 79 -0.40 -0.09 -2.94
CA LEU A 79 -0.67 1.35 -3.09
C LEU A 79 -1.38 1.91 -1.85
N ILE A 80 -2.38 1.17 -1.33
CA ILE A 80 -3.04 1.48 -0.06
C ILE A 80 -2.02 1.53 1.09
N HIS A 81 -1.18 0.51 1.18
CA HIS A 81 -0.18 0.44 2.24
C HIS A 81 0.84 1.58 2.14
N ALA A 82 1.28 1.93 0.93
CA ALA A 82 2.23 3.00 0.74
C ALA A 82 1.65 4.36 1.13
N TYR A 83 0.38 4.65 0.76
CA TYR A 83 -0.22 5.91 1.17
C TYR A 83 -0.33 6.00 2.69
N SER A 84 -0.75 4.93 3.37
CA SER A 84 -0.97 4.97 4.81
C SER A 84 0.34 5.36 5.50
N LEU A 85 1.45 4.73 5.10
CA LEU A 85 2.77 5.06 5.64
C LEU A 85 3.20 6.49 5.35
N ILE A 86 2.89 7.05 4.18
CA ILE A 86 3.22 8.47 3.88
C ILE A 86 2.50 9.40 4.85
N HIS A 87 1.21 9.12 5.11
CA HIS A 87 0.40 9.94 6.00
C HIS A 87 0.78 9.73 7.46
N ASP A 88 1.02 8.49 7.90
CA ASP A 88 1.50 8.16 9.25
C ASP A 88 2.84 8.87 9.55
N ASP A 89 3.71 9.01 8.54
CA ASP A 89 4.99 9.71 8.69
C ASP A 89 4.86 11.23 8.88
N LEU A 90 3.67 11.84 8.71
CA LEU A 90 3.54 13.31 8.79
C LEU A 90 3.75 13.84 10.22
N PRO A 91 4.17 15.11 10.39
CA PRO A 91 4.37 15.71 11.72
C PRO A 91 3.14 15.73 12.63
N CYS A 92 1.93 15.68 12.05
CA CYS A 92 0.69 15.62 12.82
C CYS A 92 0.28 14.18 13.22
N MET A 93 1.06 13.19 12.81
CA MET A 93 0.86 11.76 13.07
C MET A 93 2.05 11.25 13.88
N ASP A 94 2.94 10.43 13.31
CA ASP A 94 4.10 9.85 14.02
C ASP A 94 5.34 10.75 14.00
N ASP A 95 5.37 11.79 13.15
CA ASP A 95 6.53 12.69 12.96
C ASP A 95 7.84 11.95 12.62
N ASP A 96 7.72 10.84 11.88
CA ASP A 96 8.85 10.01 11.49
C ASP A 96 9.70 10.71 10.41
N VAL A 97 10.99 10.92 10.69
CA VAL A 97 11.92 11.54 9.74
C VAL A 97 12.65 10.53 8.84
N LEU A 98 12.67 9.25 9.24
CA LEU A 98 13.31 8.16 8.50
C LEU A 98 12.42 6.91 8.46
N ARG A 99 12.31 6.30 7.27
CA ARG A 99 11.67 5.00 7.07
C ARG A 99 12.61 4.06 6.33
N ARG A 100 12.93 2.92 6.97
CA ARG A 100 13.87 1.91 6.46
C ARG A 100 15.23 2.50 6.05
N GLY A 101 15.73 3.47 6.83
CA GLY A 101 17.02 4.13 6.60
C GLY A 101 17.02 5.18 5.47
N LYS A 102 15.85 5.54 4.91
CA LYS A 102 15.70 6.63 3.94
C LYS A 102 14.86 7.76 4.54
N PRO A 103 15.03 9.02 4.10
CA PRO A 103 14.13 10.11 4.47
C PRO A 103 12.67 9.76 4.19
N THR A 104 11.74 10.14 5.07
CA THR A 104 10.31 9.98 4.79
C THR A 104 9.87 10.92 3.67
N CYS A 105 8.68 10.68 3.11
CA CYS A 105 8.20 11.40 1.94
C CYS A 105 8.12 12.92 2.21
N HIS A 106 7.64 13.32 3.39
CA HIS A 106 7.52 14.72 3.76
C HIS A 106 8.88 15.40 3.96
N ILE A 107 9.91 14.67 4.42
CA ILE A 107 11.28 15.18 4.51
C ILE A 107 11.88 15.38 3.12
N ALA A 108 11.65 14.46 2.19
CA ALA A 108 12.22 14.53 0.84
C ALA A 108 11.49 15.53 -0.08
N PHE A 109 10.16 15.66 0.06
CA PHE A 109 9.32 16.42 -0.89
C PHE A 109 8.50 17.55 -0.25
N GLY A 110 8.52 17.69 1.07
CA GLY A 110 7.69 18.63 1.82
C GLY A 110 6.31 18.05 2.13
N GLU A 111 5.72 18.51 3.24
CA GLU A 111 4.44 18.01 3.78
C GLU A 111 3.30 18.06 2.76
N ALA A 112 3.12 19.18 2.07
CA ALA A 112 2.04 19.33 1.09
C ALA A 112 2.15 18.33 -0.07
N THR A 113 3.36 18.04 -0.54
CA THR A 113 3.55 17.05 -1.61
C THR A 113 3.37 15.62 -1.08
N ALA A 114 3.83 15.33 0.14
CA ALA A 114 3.63 14.04 0.77
C ALA A 114 2.14 13.74 1.00
N LEU A 115 1.37 14.69 1.52
CA LEU A 115 -0.07 14.57 1.70
C LEU A 115 -0.76 14.24 0.38
N LEU A 116 -0.50 15.04 -0.67
CA LEU A 116 -1.08 14.82 -2.00
C LEU A 116 -0.64 13.51 -2.65
N ALA A 117 0.61 13.07 -2.40
CA ALA A 117 1.08 11.77 -2.88
C ALA A 117 0.28 10.64 -2.24
N GLY A 118 -0.02 10.73 -0.94
CA GLY A 118 -0.90 9.76 -0.28
C GLY A 118 -2.32 9.74 -0.88
N ASP A 119 -2.93 10.91 -1.04
CA ASP A 119 -4.28 11.03 -1.63
C ASP A 119 -4.36 10.43 -3.05
N ALA A 120 -3.34 10.70 -3.87
CA ALA A 120 -3.24 10.18 -5.22
C ALA A 120 -3.04 8.67 -5.24
N LEU A 121 -2.19 8.12 -4.36
CA LEU A 121 -1.96 6.67 -4.26
C LEU A 121 -3.21 5.92 -3.80
N GLN A 122 -3.96 6.48 -2.84
CA GLN A 122 -5.26 5.92 -2.43
C GLN A 122 -6.21 5.84 -3.64
N SER A 123 -6.28 6.91 -4.44
CA SER A 123 -7.12 6.96 -5.64
C SER A 123 -6.67 5.93 -6.69
N CYS A 124 -5.36 5.85 -6.98
CA CYS A 124 -4.78 4.88 -7.91
C CYS A 124 -5.10 3.42 -7.52
N ALA A 125 -5.16 3.10 -6.23
CA ALA A 125 -5.51 1.75 -5.77
C ALA A 125 -6.93 1.35 -6.19
N PHE A 126 -7.89 2.27 -6.09
CA PHE A 126 -9.26 2.03 -6.54
C PHE A 126 -9.36 1.92 -8.06
N GLU A 127 -8.62 2.75 -8.80
CA GLU A 127 -8.55 2.66 -10.26
C GLU A 127 -7.99 1.30 -10.71
N ALA A 128 -6.95 0.80 -10.04
CA ALA A 128 -6.34 -0.50 -10.35
C ALA A 128 -7.36 -1.65 -10.26
N LEU A 129 -8.20 -1.67 -9.22
CA LEU A 129 -9.27 -2.65 -9.05
C LEU A 129 -10.46 -2.42 -9.98
N ALA A 130 -10.89 -1.17 -10.18
CA ALA A 130 -12.02 -0.85 -11.06
C ALA A 130 -11.74 -1.20 -12.53
N ALA A 131 -10.47 -1.18 -12.94
CA ALA A 131 -10.02 -1.60 -14.26
C ALA A 131 -9.63 -3.10 -14.34
N ALA A 132 -9.80 -3.89 -13.27
CA ALA A 132 -9.49 -5.31 -13.30
C ALA A 132 -10.44 -6.11 -14.20
N PRO A 133 -9.96 -7.17 -14.87
CA PRO A 133 -10.79 -8.06 -15.68
C PRO A 133 -11.63 -9.01 -14.78
N LEU A 134 -12.27 -8.45 -13.76
CA LEU A 134 -13.18 -9.12 -12.84
C LEU A 134 -14.63 -8.98 -13.33
N ARG A 135 -15.43 -10.02 -13.08
CA ARG A 135 -16.88 -10.00 -13.33
C ARG A 135 -17.60 -9.04 -12.39
N ASP A 136 -17.21 -9.02 -11.12
CA ASP A 136 -17.81 -8.15 -10.10
C ASP A 136 -16.75 -7.20 -9.50
N ARG A 137 -16.43 -6.15 -10.27
CA ARG A 137 -15.47 -5.12 -9.86
C ARG A 137 -16.00 -4.28 -8.71
N GLY A 138 -17.32 -4.08 -8.67
CA GLY A 138 -18.00 -3.30 -7.63
C GLY A 138 -17.79 -3.93 -6.25
N GLN A 139 -17.92 -5.26 -6.14
CA GLN A 139 -17.67 -5.95 -4.88
C GLN A 139 -16.21 -5.86 -4.42
N ALA A 140 -15.23 -5.96 -5.35
CA ALA A 140 -13.82 -5.82 -5.00
C ALA A 140 -13.47 -4.39 -4.53
N VAL A 141 -13.98 -3.38 -5.22
CA VAL A 141 -13.82 -1.96 -4.84
C VAL A 141 -14.48 -1.68 -3.50
N LEU A 142 -15.70 -2.18 -3.28
CA LEU A 142 -16.41 -2.03 -2.01
C LEU A 142 -15.64 -2.66 -0.85
N LEU A 143 -15.10 -3.86 -1.04
CA LEU A 143 -14.30 -4.54 -0.03
C LEU A 143 -13.05 -3.72 0.33
N LEU A 144 -12.33 -3.20 -0.67
CA LEU A 144 -11.17 -2.34 -0.41
C LEU A 144 -11.59 -1.07 0.34
N ALA A 145 -12.66 -0.39 -0.10
CA ALA A 145 -13.16 0.84 0.51
C ALA A 145 -13.54 0.64 1.99
N GLN A 146 -14.18 -0.49 2.31
CA GLN A 146 -14.51 -0.83 3.69
C GLN A 146 -13.27 -1.11 4.54
N ALA A 147 -12.28 -1.82 3.97
CA ALA A 147 -11.06 -2.16 4.67
C ALA A 147 -10.18 -0.93 4.97
N VAL A 148 -10.20 0.09 4.10
CA VAL A 148 -9.32 1.26 4.25
C VAL A 148 -9.98 2.45 4.94
N GLY A 149 -11.31 2.53 4.89
CA GLY A 149 -12.07 3.66 5.42
C GLY A 149 -12.21 3.66 6.94
N SER A 150 -13.18 4.45 7.43
CA SER A 150 -13.41 4.69 8.86
C SER A 150 -13.79 3.46 9.69
N ARG A 151 -14.23 2.38 9.03
CA ARG A 151 -14.57 1.09 9.68
C ARG A 151 -13.43 0.06 9.58
N GLY A 152 -12.28 0.47 9.05
CA GLY A 152 -11.10 -0.34 8.89
C GLY A 152 -9.86 0.48 9.25
N MET A 153 -8.87 0.53 8.36
CA MET A 153 -7.55 1.10 8.61
C MET A 153 -7.57 2.52 9.19
N ALA A 154 -8.27 3.46 8.56
CA ALA A 154 -8.31 4.84 9.05
C ALA A 154 -8.98 4.97 10.43
N GLY A 155 -10.03 4.17 10.69
CA GLY A 155 -10.66 4.13 12.01
C GLY A 155 -9.74 3.53 13.08
N GLY A 156 -8.98 2.49 12.73
CA GLY A 156 -7.96 1.93 13.60
C GLY A 156 -6.87 2.94 13.95
N GLN A 157 -6.43 3.75 12.98
CA GLN A 157 -5.43 4.79 13.22
C GLN A 157 -5.94 5.89 14.18
N GLU A 158 -7.20 6.30 14.05
CA GLU A 158 -7.81 7.26 14.98
C GLU A 158 -7.90 6.70 16.41
N ILE A 159 -8.24 5.41 16.56
CA ILE A 159 -8.26 4.75 17.87
C ILE A 159 -6.85 4.71 18.48
N ASP A 160 -5.83 4.39 17.68
CA ASP A 160 -4.43 4.34 18.13
C ASP A 160 -3.94 5.73 18.58
N LEU A 161 -4.24 6.79 17.82
CA LEU A 161 -3.93 8.17 18.21
C LEU A 161 -4.63 8.59 19.50
N ALA A 162 -5.90 8.22 19.69
CA ALA A 162 -6.65 8.52 20.91
C ALA A 162 -6.11 7.74 22.14
N ALA A 163 -5.56 6.56 21.90
CA ALA A 163 -4.91 5.71 22.89
C ALA A 163 -3.49 6.16 23.24
N ALA A 164 -2.80 6.87 22.33
CA ALA A 164 -1.44 7.34 22.53
C ALA A 164 -1.35 8.21 23.81
N GLY A 165 -0.65 7.71 24.83
CA GLY A 165 -0.52 8.34 26.14
C GLY A 165 -1.47 7.83 27.23
N GLN A 166 -2.33 6.85 26.92
CA GLN A 166 -3.19 6.16 27.89
C GLN A 166 -2.71 4.73 28.14
N SER A 167 -2.95 4.22 29.35
CA SER A 167 -2.72 2.80 29.68
C SER A 167 -3.98 2.02 29.32
N LEU A 168 -4.03 1.44 28.12
CA LEU A 168 -5.17 0.62 27.71
C LEU A 168 -5.11 -0.78 28.35
N ASP A 169 -6.27 -1.32 28.71
CA ASP A 169 -6.39 -2.73 29.07
C ASP A 169 -6.57 -3.62 27.81
N LEU A 170 -6.40 -4.94 27.97
CA LEU A 170 -6.45 -5.89 26.84
C LEU A 170 -7.81 -5.90 26.12
N ALA A 171 -8.91 -5.58 26.82
CA ALA A 171 -10.25 -5.56 26.23
C ALA A 171 -10.48 -4.31 25.36
N GLU A 172 -9.66 -3.28 25.51
CA GLU A 172 -9.69 -2.07 24.67
C GLU A 172 -8.83 -2.20 23.41
N LEU A 173 -8.03 -3.27 23.30
CA LEU A 173 -7.14 -3.58 22.17
C LEU A 173 -7.68 -4.66 21.21
N GLU A 174 -8.76 -5.37 21.58
CA GLU A 174 -9.42 -6.44 20.79
C GLU A 174 -10.72 -5.95 20.12
#